data_AF-A0A149ULS2-F1
#
_entry.id   AF-A0A149ULS2-F1
#
_cell.length_a   1.000
_cell.length_b   1.000
_cell.length_c   1.000
_cell.angle_alpha   90.00
_cell.angle_beta   90.00
_cell.angle_gamma   90.00
#
_symmetry.space_group_name_H-M   'P 1'
#
loop_
_entity.id
_entity.type
_entity.pdbx_description
1 polymer ?
#
loop_
_entity_poly.entity_id
_entity_poly.type
_entity_poly.pdbx_seq_one_letter_code
_entity_poly.pdbx_strand_id
1 'polypeptide(L)'
;MSVSLKELRRRGHSDEDIRLARLTQDGARRSGGPARSLAQILAGRPARSLSEASVEDLTPRQLRRQGSYGQAALIAKQAALSDADHDRADRARFHANALASLGSARTGEFDLLRAGNVILGYQYIDAVQARLLETRATPAERNAALATLLLITRHLAWQ
;
A
#
# COMPACT_ATOMS: atom_id res chain seq x y z
N MET A 1 12.62 9.17 -9.48
CA MET A 1 11.97 9.87 -10.62
C MET A 1 10.68 9.18 -11.08
N SER A 2 9.57 9.43 -10.38
CA SER A 2 8.25 9.20 -10.97
C SER A 2 7.95 10.36 -11.93
N VAL A 3 8.03 10.09 -13.24
CA VAL A 3 7.74 11.10 -14.26
C VAL A 3 6.22 11.26 -14.39
N SER A 4 5.74 12.51 -14.37
CA SER A 4 4.30 12.76 -14.52
C SER A 4 3.80 12.38 -15.91
N LEU A 5 2.51 12.04 -16.05
CA LEU A 5 1.91 11.71 -17.36
C LEU A 5 2.03 12.87 -18.36
N LYS A 6 1.87 14.10 -17.87
CA LYS A 6 2.03 15.31 -18.70
C LYS A 6 3.44 15.39 -19.27
N GLU A 7 4.44 15.03 -18.46
CA GLU A 7 5.84 15.02 -18.86
C GLU A 7 6.17 13.84 -19.80
N LEU A 8 5.56 12.68 -19.60
CA LEU A 8 5.70 11.55 -20.55
C LEU A 8 5.13 11.90 -21.93
N ARG A 9 3.97 12.57 -21.99
CA ARG A 9 3.39 13.07 -23.25
C ARG A 9 4.28 14.12 -23.90
N ARG A 10 4.86 15.04 -23.12
CA ARG A 10 5.83 16.03 -23.63
C ARG A 10 7.08 15.39 -24.22
N ARG A 11 7.47 14.21 -23.74
CA ARG A 11 8.59 13.42 -24.27
C ARG A 11 8.23 12.61 -25.52
N GLY A 12 7.01 12.77 -26.04
CA GLY A 12 6.57 12.14 -27.29
C GLY A 12 6.00 10.72 -27.13
N HIS A 13 5.76 10.25 -25.91
CA HIS A 13 5.08 8.96 -25.72
C HIS A 13 3.60 9.07 -26.08
N SER A 14 3.11 8.13 -26.89
CA SER A 14 1.71 8.07 -27.27
C SER A 14 0.82 7.66 -26.09
N ASP A 15 -0.46 8.02 -26.13
CA ASP A 15 -1.41 7.58 -25.11
C ASP A 15 -1.59 6.05 -25.12
N GLU A 16 -1.38 5.40 -26.27
CA GLU A 16 -1.42 3.93 -26.40
C GLU A 16 -0.23 3.27 -25.69
N ASP A 17 0.99 3.79 -25.87
CA ASP A 17 2.18 3.29 -25.17
C ASP A 17 2.05 3.46 -23.67
N ILE A 18 1.53 4.61 -23.23
CA ILE A 18 1.27 4.88 -21.79
C ILE A 18 0.24 3.89 -21.24
N ARG A 19 -0.79 3.55 -22.02
CA ARG A 19 -1.81 2.57 -21.63
C ARG A 19 -1.22 1.17 -21.52
N LEU A 20 -0.41 0.75 -22.50
CA LEU A 20 0.28 -0.53 -22.48
C LEU A 20 1.22 -0.63 -21.28
N ALA A 21 2.02 0.41 -21.03
CA ALA A 21 2.92 0.47 -19.88
C ALA A 21 2.19 0.38 -18.53
N ARG A 22 0.98 0.95 -18.42
CA ARG A 22 0.12 0.80 -17.23
C ARG A 22 -0.36 -0.64 -17.05
N LEU A 23 -0.82 -1.28 -18.12
CA LEU A 23 -1.23 -2.69 -18.08
C LEU A 23 -0.08 -3.59 -17.64
N THR A 24 1.14 -3.35 -18.14
CA THR A 24 2.34 -4.08 -17.71
C THR A 24 2.68 -3.81 -16.23
N GLN A 25 2.55 -2.57 -15.77
CA GLN A 25 2.80 -2.20 -14.38
C GLN A 25 1.80 -2.89 -13.43
N ASP A 26 0.52 -2.89 -13.78
CA ASP A 26 -0.54 -3.50 -12.96
C ASP A 26 -0.47 -5.03 -12.99
N GLY A 27 -0.13 -5.62 -14.15
CA GLY A 27 0.16 -7.05 -14.26
C GLY A 27 1.30 -7.48 -13.34
N ALA A 28 2.42 -6.73 -13.35
CA ALA A 28 3.56 -6.99 -12.47
C ALA A 28 3.19 -6.86 -10.98
N ARG A 29 2.36 -5.88 -10.61
CA ARG A 29 1.87 -5.75 -9.22
C ARG A 29 1.03 -6.94 -8.78
N ARG A 30 0.16 -7.45 -9.66
CA ARG A 30 -0.70 -8.60 -9.36
C ARG A 30 0.09 -9.90 -9.22
N SER A 31 1.16 -10.07 -10.00
CA SER A 31 2.01 -11.26 -9.96
C SER A 31 3.15 -11.18 -8.93
N GLY A 32 3.26 -10.09 -8.16
CA GLY A 32 4.36 -9.88 -7.22
C GLY A 32 5.71 -9.59 -7.89
N GLY A 33 5.70 -9.23 -9.17
CA GLY A 33 6.89 -8.88 -9.94
C GLY A 33 7.54 -7.56 -9.50
N PRO A 34 8.78 -7.30 -9.93
CA PRO A 34 9.56 -6.15 -9.47
C PRO A 34 8.94 -4.82 -9.91
N ALA A 35 8.86 -3.87 -8.97
CA ALA A 35 8.20 -2.59 -9.18
C ALA A 35 8.96 -1.72 -10.19
N ARG A 36 8.33 -1.43 -11.34
CA ARG A 36 8.83 -0.51 -12.37
C ARG A 36 7.92 0.71 -12.49
N SER A 37 8.49 1.89 -12.65
CA SER A 37 7.76 3.11 -13.00
C SER A 37 7.36 3.11 -14.48
N LEU A 38 6.30 3.85 -14.83
CA LEU A 38 5.87 3.98 -16.24
C LEU A 38 7.00 4.45 -17.16
N ALA A 39 7.82 5.41 -16.69
CA ALA A 39 8.98 5.89 -17.44
C ALA A 39 10.02 4.80 -17.68
N GLN A 40 10.23 3.89 -16.71
CA GLN A 40 11.16 2.76 -16.89
C GLN A 40 10.61 1.73 -17.87
N ILE A 41 9.31 1.43 -17.80
CA ILE A 41 8.65 0.49 -18.72
C ILE A 41 8.73 1.03 -20.16
N LEU A 42 8.38 2.31 -20.35
CA LEU A 42 8.46 2.98 -21.66
C LEU A 42 9.88 3.09 -22.19
N ALA A 43 10.88 3.20 -21.31
CA ALA A 43 12.30 3.25 -21.68
C ALA A 43 12.95 1.85 -21.80
N GLY A 44 12.18 0.76 -21.64
CA GLY A 44 12.72 -0.61 -21.68
C GLY A 44 13.74 -0.93 -20.58
N ARG A 45 13.78 -0.13 -19.50
CA ARG A 45 14.78 -0.30 -18.43
C ARG A 45 14.35 -1.41 -17.45
N PRO A 46 15.30 -2.22 -16.96
CA PRO A 46 15.01 -3.19 -15.91
C PRO A 46 14.57 -2.48 -14.63
N ALA A 47 13.94 -3.24 -13.73
CA ALA A 47 13.66 -2.73 -12.39
C ALA A 47 14.98 -2.41 -11.70
N ARG A 48 15.03 -1.27 -10.98
CA ARG A 48 16.20 -0.95 -10.16
C ARG A 48 16.35 -2.01 -9.08
N SER A 49 17.58 -2.44 -8.85
CA SER A 49 17.89 -3.22 -7.66
C SER A 49 17.64 -2.35 -6.42
N LEU A 50 17.30 -2.99 -5.30
CA LEU A 50 17.15 -2.28 -4.02
C LEU A 50 18.46 -1.58 -3.59
N SER A 51 19.61 -2.06 -4.10
CA SER A 51 20.95 -1.51 -3.86
C SER A 51 21.22 -0.19 -4.61
N GLU A 52 20.50 0.09 -5.71
CA GLU A 52 20.64 1.34 -6.50
C GLU A 52 19.75 2.49 -6.00
N ALA A 53 19.25 2.42 -4.76
CA ALA A 53 18.45 3.48 -4.18
C ALA A 53 19.30 4.74 -3.95
N SER A 54 18.85 5.87 -4.52
CA SER A 54 19.48 7.19 -4.37
C SER A 54 18.64 8.07 -3.46
N VAL A 55 19.29 8.99 -2.74
CA VAL A 55 18.61 10.07 -2.00
C VAL A 55 17.82 10.92 -3.01
N GLU A 56 16.54 11.17 -2.73
CA GLU A 56 15.63 11.88 -3.63
C GLU A 56 14.98 13.05 -2.90
N ASP A 57 14.97 14.24 -3.50
CA ASP A 57 14.24 15.37 -2.94
C ASP A 57 12.73 15.16 -3.08
N LEU A 58 12.07 14.92 -1.95
CA LEU A 58 10.63 14.70 -1.92
C LEU A 58 9.89 16.03 -1.97
N THR A 59 8.91 16.13 -2.87
CA THR A 59 8.05 17.32 -2.96
C THR A 59 7.17 17.44 -1.70
N PRO A 60 6.77 18.66 -1.29
CA PRO A 60 5.89 18.86 -0.14
C PRO A 60 4.57 18.08 -0.23
N ARG A 61 4.07 17.86 -1.45
CA ARG A 61 2.84 17.07 -1.70
C ARG A 61 3.05 15.58 -1.43
N GLN A 62 4.22 15.03 -1.75
CA GLN A 62 4.55 13.63 -1.48
C GLN A 62 4.73 13.40 0.03
N LEU A 63 5.39 14.32 0.72
CA LEU A 63 5.55 14.30 2.18
C LEU A 63 4.19 14.35 2.89
N ARG A 64 3.31 15.28 2.51
CA ARG A 64 1.97 15.40 3.12
C ARG A 64 1.12 14.13 3.05
N ARG A 65 1.27 13.31 1.99
CA ARG A 65 0.54 12.05 1.84
C ARG A 65 0.91 10.97 2.87
N GLN A 66 2.06 11.11 3.52
CA GLN A 66 2.64 10.08 4.40
C GLN A 66 2.35 10.33 5.88
N GLY A 67 1.74 11.47 6.24
CA GLY A 67 1.56 11.88 7.64
C GLY A 67 2.89 12.26 8.33
N SER A 68 2.83 12.73 9.57
CA SER A 68 4.02 13.19 10.32
C SER A 68 5.04 12.06 10.54
N TYR A 69 4.58 10.90 11.05
CA TYR A 69 5.44 9.74 11.28
C TYR A 69 5.99 9.14 9.99
N GLY A 70 5.21 9.08 8.90
CA GLY A 70 5.70 8.62 7.61
C GLY A 70 6.70 9.57 6.97
N GLN A 71 6.58 10.89 7.18
CA GLN A 71 7.59 11.86 6.78
C GLN A 71 8.91 11.65 7.53
N ALA A 72 8.85 11.51 8.86
CA ALA A 72 10.04 11.24 9.68
C ALA A 72 10.73 9.93 9.26
N ALA A 73 9.95 8.88 9.00
CA ALA A 73 10.46 7.61 8.48
C ALA A 73 11.17 7.76 7.13
N LEU A 74 10.61 8.54 6.20
CA LEU A 74 11.22 8.77 4.89
C LEU A 74 12.54 9.52 4.99
N ILE A 75 12.59 10.58 5.81
CA ILE A 75 13.82 11.35 6.02
C ILE A 75 14.91 10.47 6.64
N ALA A 76 14.58 9.67 7.64
CA ALA A 76 15.52 8.75 8.26
C ALA A 76 16.05 7.67 7.29
N LYS A 77 15.20 7.14 6.39
CA LYS A 77 15.63 6.23 5.32
C LYS A 77 16.57 6.88 4.33
N GLN A 78 16.34 8.15 3.99
CA GLN A 78 17.21 8.91 3.10
C GLN A 78 18.58 9.17 3.72
N ALA A 79 18.62 9.58 5.00
CA ALA A 79 19.87 9.72 5.73
C ALA A 79 20.68 8.41 5.73
N ALA A 80 20.01 7.27 5.94
CA ALA A 80 20.64 5.95 5.91
C ALA A 80 21.16 5.50 4.52
N LEU A 81 20.72 6.12 3.43
CA LEU A 81 21.24 5.84 2.08
C LEU A 81 22.52 6.63 1.79
N SER A 82 22.64 7.84 2.36
CA SER A 82 23.84 8.68 2.24
C SER A 82 24.92 8.36 3.27
N ASP A 83 24.64 7.48 4.23
CA ASP A 83 25.55 7.19 5.34
C ASP A 83 26.67 6.24 4.91
N ALA A 84 27.91 6.61 5.24
CA ALA A 84 29.10 5.79 4.96
C ALA A 84 29.30 4.67 5.99
N ASP A 85 28.75 4.83 7.21
CA ASP A 85 28.83 3.83 8.27
C ASP A 85 27.64 2.88 8.19
N HIS A 86 27.92 1.59 7.91
CA HIS A 86 26.91 0.58 7.73
C HIS A 86 26.08 0.33 9.00
N ASP A 87 26.72 0.36 10.18
CA ASP A 87 26.03 0.09 11.45
C ASP A 87 25.09 1.24 11.81
N ARG A 88 25.52 2.49 11.53
CA ARG A 88 24.69 3.68 11.72
C ARG A 88 23.53 3.70 10.73
N ALA A 89 23.78 3.34 9.47
CA ALA A 89 22.76 3.22 8.43
C ALA A 89 21.68 2.18 8.81
N ASP A 90 22.09 1.02 9.33
CA ASP A 90 21.16 -0.04 9.73
C ASP A 90 20.30 0.36 10.93
N ARG A 91 20.87 1.03 11.93
CA ARG A 91 20.09 1.60 13.04
C ARG A 91 19.09 2.64 12.54
N ALA A 92 19.50 3.52 11.64
CA ALA A 92 18.62 4.51 11.04
C ALA A 92 17.46 3.85 10.25
N ARG A 93 17.73 2.78 9.48
CA ARG A 93 16.70 1.99 8.79
C ARG A 93 15.74 1.32 9.77
N PHE A 94 16.27 0.75 10.86
CA PHE A 94 15.47 0.11 11.90
C PHE A 94 14.48 1.10 12.54
N HIS A 95 14.98 2.26 13.01
CA HIS A 95 14.12 3.29 13.60
C HIS A 95 13.15 3.88 12.59
N ALA A 96 13.57 4.07 11.34
CA ALA A 96 12.68 4.53 10.29
C ALA A 96 11.52 3.57 10.02
N ASN A 97 11.76 2.25 10.06
CA ASN A 97 10.70 1.26 9.92
C ASN A 97 9.72 1.31 11.10
N ALA A 98 10.22 1.50 12.33
CA ALA A 98 9.38 1.71 13.51
C ALA A 98 8.53 2.98 13.41
N LEU A 99 9.11 4.09 12.91
CA LEU A 99 8.34 5.32 12.66
C LEU A 99 7.26 5.10 11.58
N ALA A 100 7.58 4.36 10.52
CA ALA A 100 6.62 4.06 9.46
C ALA A 100 5.42 3.25 9.98
N SER A 101 5.63 2.30 10.89
CA SER A 101 4.55 1.51 11.48
C SER A 101 3.66 2.30 12.44
N LEU A 102 4.19 3.35 13.09
CA LEU A 102 3.37 4.30 13.85
C LEU A 102 2.52 5.19 12.93
N GLY A 103 3.02 5.49 11.73
CA GLY A 103 2.32 6.30 10.73
C GLY A 103 1.27 5.56 9.91
N SER A 104 1.32 4.22 9.84
CA SER A 104 0.23 3.44 9.27
C SER A 104 -0.98 3.56 10.17
N ALA A 105 -2.00 4.28 9.71
CA ALA A 105 -3.30 4.24 10.36
C ALA A 105 -3.74 2.78 10.48
N ARG A 106 -3.99 2.30 11.70
CA ARG A 106 -4.77 1.08 11.89
C ARG A 106 -6.15 1.37 11.33
N THR A 107 -6.42 0.94 10.11
CA THR A 107 -7.69 1.19 9.42
C THR A 107 -8.79 0.33 10.05
N GLY A 108 -9.17 0.64 11.29
CA GLY A 108 -10.14 -0.15 12.04
C GLY A 108 -9.71 -1.62 12.24
N GLU A 109 -10.56 -2.35 12.94
CA GLU A 109 -10.36 -3.77 13.26
C GLU A 109 -10.50 -4.69 12.03
N PHE A 110 -11.13 -4.19 10.96
CA PHE A 110 -11.41 -4.91 9.72
C PHE A 110 -10.84 -4.13 8.52
N ASP A 111 -9.52 -4.03 8.42
CA ASP A 111 -8.87 -3.52 7.21
C ASP A 111 -8.72 -4.64 6.18
N LEU A 112 -9.76 -4.82 5.35
CA LEU A 112 -9.87 -5.90 4.39
C LEU A 112 -8.88 -5.79 3.21
N LEU A 113 -8.24 -4.64 3.01
CA LEU A 113 -7.53 -4.35 1.76
C LEU A 113 -6.12 -3.75 1.95
N ARG A 114 -5.75 -3.18 3.10
CA ARG A 114 -4.49 -2.45 3.26
C ARG A 114 -3.58 -2.85 4.42
N ALA A 115 -4.06 -3.55 5.46
CA ALA A 115 -3.24 -3.81 6.66
C ALA A 115 -2.64 -5.22 6.78
N GLY A 116 -2.70 -6.06 5.75
CA GLY A 116 -2.14 -7.43 5.83
C GLY A 116 -2.93 -8.40 6.72
N ASN A 117 -3.98 -7.93 7.40
CA ASN A 117 -5.02 -8.76 7.99
C ASN A 117 -6.04 -9.11 6.89
N VAL A 118 -5.65 -10.00 5.97
CA VAL A 118 -6.62 -10.61 5.04
C VAL A 118 -7.48 -11.55 5.86
N ILE A 119 -8.63 -11.07 6.32
CA ILE A 119 -9.65 -11.88 6.96
C ILE A 119 -10.50 -12.49 5.84
N LEU A 120 -10.60 -13.82 5.82
CA LEU A 120 -11.47 -14.52 4.87
C LEU A 120 -12.95 -14.23 5.19
N GLY A 121 -13.84 -14.34 4.21
CA GLY A 121 -15.24 -13.93 4.37
C GLY A 121 -15.93 -14.61 5.57
N TYR A 122 -15.60 -15.87 5.82
CA TYR A 122 -16.12 -16.63 6.96
C TYR A 122 -15.56 -16.17 8.31
N GLN A 123 -14.26 -15.84 8.40
CA GLN A 123 -13.64 -15.35 9.63
C GLN A 123 -14.24 -13.99 10.05
N TYR A 124 -14.61 -13.16 9.07
CA TYR A 124 -15.30 -11.92 9.32
C TYR A 124 -16.72 -12.14 9.85
N ILE A 125 -17.46 -13.10 9.27
CA ILE A 125 -18.80 -13.48 9.75
C ILE A 125 -18.72 -14.00 11.19
N ASP A 126 -17.75 -14.86 11.50
CA ASP A 126 -17.55 -15.41 12.84
C ASP A 126 -17.24 -14.31 13.88
N ALA A 127 -16.37 -13.35 13.53
CA ALA A 127 -16.04 -12.22 14.39
C ALA A 127 -17.25 -11.31 14.66
N VAL A 128 -18.05 -11.03 13.63
CA VAL A 128 -19.29 -10.25 13.78
C VAL A 128 -20.32 -11.02 14.62
N GLN A 129 -20.44 -12.33 14.42
CA GLN A 129 -21.32 -13.18 15.23
C GLN A 129 -20.93 -13.15 16.71
N ALA A 130 -19.64 -13.34 17.03
CA ALA A 130 -19.14 -13.27 18.41
C ALA A 130 -19.50 -11.94 19.07
N ARG A 131 -19.34 -10.81 18.36
CA ARG A 131 -19.73 -9.49 18.86
C ARG A 131 -21.22 -9.31 19.03
N LEU A 132 -22.02 -9.80 18.09
CA LEU A 132 -23.48 -9.74 18.21
C LEU A 132 -23.97 -10.47 19.46
N LEU A 133 -23.30 -11.56 19.87
CA LEU A 133 -23.61 -12.26 21.12
C LEU A 133 -23.31 -11.42 22.38
N GLU A 134 -22.29 -10.56 22.34
CA GLU A 134 -21.92 -9.65 23.44
C GLU A 134 -22.88 -8.45 23.57
N THR A 135 -23.65 -8.13 22.52
CA THR A 135 -24.62 -7.03 22.56
C THR A 135 -25.91 -7.40 23.29
N ARG A 136 -26.68 -6.41 23.72
CA ARG A 136 -28.04 -6.61 24.28
C ARG A 136 -29.12 -6.83 23.20
N ALA A 137 -28.74 -6.98 21.93
CA ALA A 137 -29.67 -7.20 20.84
C ALA A 137 -30.45 -8.51 21.03
N THR A 138 -31.71 -8.51 20.62
CA THR A 138 -32.56 -9.69 20.64
C THR A 138 -32.08 -10.74 19.64
N PRO A 139 -32.41 -12.03 19.83
CA PRO A 139 -32.08 -13.07 18.85
C PRO A 139 -32.57 -12.76 17.42
N ALA A 140 -33.73 -12.11 17.29
CA ALA A 140 -34.27 -11.71 15.99
C ALA A 140 -33.41 -10.64 15.30
N GLU A 141 -32.96 -9.62 16.05
CA GLU A 141 -32.09 -8.57 15.53
C GLU A 141 -30.72 -9.11 15.13
N ARG A 142 -30.16 -10.02 15.92
CA ARG A 142 -28.88 -10.69 15.61
C ARG A 142 -28.98 -11.51 14.33
N ASN A 143 -30.07 -12.27 14.16
CA ASN A 143 -30.31 -13.04 12.94
C ASN A 143 -30.48 -12.16 11.70
N ALA A 144 -31.21 -11.04 11.82
CA ALA A 144 -31.36 -10.08 10.74
C ALA A 144 -30.02 -9.46 10.32
N ALA A 145 -29.17 -9.13 11.30
CA ALA A 145 -27.83 -8.59 11.04
C ALA A 145 -26.92 -9.61 10.31
N LEU A 146 -26.90 -10.87 10.77
CA LEU A 146 -26.12 -11.94 10.13
C LEU A 146 -26.62 -12.27 8.72
N ALA A 147 -27.94 -12.33 8.51
CA ALA A 147 -28.53 -12.54 7.19
C ALA A 147 -28.14 -11.42 6.21
N THR A 148 -28.19 -10.16 6.67
CA THR A 148 -27.78 -9.01 5.87
C THR A 148 -26.28 -9.07 5.53
N LEU A 149 -25.44 -9.43 6.51
CA LEU A 149 -24.01 -9.62 6.31
C LEU A 149 -23.70 -10.67 5.24
N LEU A 150 -24.40 -11.81 5.30
CA LEU A 150 -24.21 -12.92 4.34
C LEU A 150 -24.64 -12.55 2.92
N LEU A 151 -25.67 -11.72 2.76
CA LEU A 151 -26.04 -11.16 1.47
C LEU A 151 -24.94 -10.25 0.92
N ILE A 152 -24.38 -9.37 1.75
CA ILE A 152 -23.31 -8.45 1.35
C ILE A 152 -22.06 -9.23 0.91
N THR A 153 -21.58 -10.18 1.74
CA THR A 153 -20.38 -10.97 1.41
C THR A 153 -20.57 -11.80 0.14
N ARG A 154 -21.76 -12.37 -0.06
CA ARG A 154 -22.12 -13.09 -1.30
C ARG A 154 -22.08 -12.18 -2.52
N HIS A 155 -22.67 -10.99 -2.45
CA HIS A 155 -22.71 -10.06 -3.59
C HIS A 155 -21.34 -9.45 -3.93
N LEU A 156 -20.46 -9.34 -2.94
CA LEU A 156 -19.08 -8.91 -3.15
C LEU A 156 -18.15 -10.05 -3.60
N ALA A 157 -18.67 -11.27 -3.77
CA ALA A 157 -17.89 -12.47 -4.08
C ALA A 157 -16.71 -12.67 -3.11
N TRP A 158 -16.89 -12.26 -1.85
CA TRP A 158 -15.87 -12.34 -0.81
C TRP A 158 -15.96 -13.72 -0.17
N GLN A 159 -15.14 -14.66 -0.67
CA GLN A 159 -14.93 -15.99 -0.12
C GLN A 159 -13.61 -16.02 0.65
#